data_AF-A0A914UM40-F1
#
_entry.id   AF-A0A914UM40-F1
#
_cell.length_a   1.000
_cell.length_b   1.000
_cell.length_c   1.000
_cell.angle_alpha   90.00
_cell.angle_beta   90.00
_cell.angle_gamma   90.00
#
_symmetry.space_group_name_H-M   'P 1'
#
loop_
_entity.id
_entity.type
_entity.pdbx_description
1 polymer ?
#
loop_
_entity_poly.entity_id
_entity_poly.type
_entity_poly.pdbx_seq_one_letter_code
_entity_poly.pdbx_strand_id
1 'polypeptide(L)'
;MVSLKWMKHVTVEPIIFLIYLGWVFGNTLQSPGLYEKVCRMYYSDEVGVNCKDLSATHDIEDRVQSRSAQWSLYNAISYLTPAIFADTILGAYGDKHGRQVNILLGIAGIAVSEYGYMLTLSNSANTPYFT
;
A
#
# COMPACT_ATOMS: atom_id res chain seq x y z
N MET A 1 17.10 31.52 -14.70
CA MET A 1 17.70 31.05 -13.43
C MET A 1 16.82 31.54 -12.30
N VAL A 2 15.70 30.83 -12.05
CA VAL A 2 14.69 31.25 -11.06
C VAL A 2 15.24 30.91 -9.67
N SER A 3 15.34 31.95 -8.85
CA SER A 3 15.99 31.96 -7.54
C SER A 3 15.33 30.99 -6.57
N LEU A 4 15.98 29.84 -6.35
CA LEU A 4 15.65 28.76 -5.42
C LEU A 4 15.90 29.15 -3.95
N LYS A 5 15.70 30.42 -3.58
CA LYS A 5 16.09 30.94 -2.26
C LYS A 5 15.04 30.64 -1.17
N TRP A 6 13.79 30.39 -1.56
CA TRP A 6 12.68 30.04 -0.65
C TRP A 6 12.71 28.59 -0.16
N MET A 7 13.40 27.68 -0.87
CA MET A 7 13.52 26.28 -0.45
C MET A 7 14.50 26.06 0.72
N LYS A 8 15.26 27.09 1.12
CA LYS A 8 16.23 26.98 2.23
C LYS A 8 15.58 26.92 3.61
N HIS A 9 14.29 27.24 3.74
CA HIS A 9 13.55 27.23 5.01
C HIS A 9 12.26 26.39 4.94
N VAL A 10 12.10 25.56 3.91
CA VAL A 10 11.03 24.57 3.90
C VAL A 10 11.39 23.53 4.95
N THR A 11 10.71 23.61 6.09
CA THR A 11 10.75 22.53 7.08
C THR A 11 10.15 21.29 6.45
N VAL A 12 10.76 20.15 6.76
CA VAL A 12 10.41 18.87 6.15
C VAL A 12 9.12 18.29 6.76
N GLU A 13 8.79 18.74 7.95
CA GLU A 13 7.66 18.29 8.78
C GLU A 13 6.29 18.38 8.10
N PRO A 14 5.86 19.51 7.49
CA PRO A 14 4.54 19.59 6.85
C PRO A 14 4.39 18.64 5.66
N ILE A 15 5.47 18.42 4.90
CA ILE A 15 5.46 17.49 3.75
C ILE A 15 5.32 16.06 4.26
N ILE A 16 6.09 15.69 5.28
CA ILE A 16 6.01 14.38 5.92
C ILE A 16 4.62 14.13 6.51
N PHE A 17 4.04 15.14 7.17
CA PHE A 17 2.68 15.06 7.71
C PHE A 17 1.64 14.74 6.63
N LEU A 18 1.67 15.46 5.50
CA LEU A 18 0.74 15.24 4.38
C LEU A 18 0.89 13.82 3.79
N ILE A 19 2.13 13.34 3.66
CA ILE A 19 2.41 11.99 3.14
C ILE A 19 1.82 10.93 4.07
N TYR A 20 2.13 11.00 5.37
CA TYR A 20 1.61 10.01 6.32
C TYR A 20 0.09 10.07 6.45
N LEU A 21 -0.49 11.27 6.42
CA LEU A 21 -1.94 11.43 6.42
C LEU A 21 -2.56 10.73 5.21
N GLY A 22 -2.07 11.00 4.00
CA GLY A 22 -2.55 10.34 2.79
C GLY A 22 -2.37 8.82 2.83
N TRP A 23 -1.22 8.35 3.28
CA TRP A 23 -0.91 6.93 3.38
C TRP A 23 -1.82 6.18 4.37
N VAL A 24 -2.07 6.74 5.56
CA VAL A 24 -2.96 6.13 6.56
C VAL A 24 -4.40 6.07 6.05
N PHE A 25 -4.87 7.13 5.38
CA PHE A 25 -6.18 7.12 4.72
C PHE A 25 -6.26 6.04 3.63
N GLY A 26 -5.22 5.90 2.81
CA GLY A 26 -5.13 4.85 1.79
C GLY A 26 -5.24 3.44 2.36
N ASN A 27 -4.46 3.11 3.38
CA ASN A 27 -4.49 1.80 4.04
C ASN A 27 -5.87 1.44 4.61
N THR A 28 -6.58 2.44 5.14
CA THR A 28 -7.93 2.25 5.69
C THR A 28 -8.93 1.86 4.60
N LEU A 29 -8.82 2.47 3.40
CA LEU A 29 -9.68 2.15 2.26
C LEU A 29 -9.30 0.83 1.57
N GLN A 30 -8.02 0.45 1.61
CA GLN A 30 -7.53 -0.78 0.96
C GLN A 30 -7.95 -2.06 1.71
N SER A 31 -8.03 -2.02 3.05
CA SER A 31 -8.45 -3.18 3.88
C SER A 31 -9.75 -3.85 3.41
N PRO A 32 -10.90 -3.14 3.29
CA PRO A 32 -12.15 -3.74 2.82
C PRO A 32 -12.10 -4.14 1.34
N GLY A 33 -11.34 -3.41 0.51
CA GLY A 33 -11.19 -3.73 -0.92
C GLY A 33 -10.46 -5.06 -1.15
N LEU A 34 -9.41 -5.32 -0.36
CA LEU A 34 -8.70 -6.61 -0.39
C LEU A 34 -9.62 -7.75 0.06
N TYR A 35 -10.42 -7.53 1.10
CA TYR A 35 -11.39 -8.51 1.59
C TYR A 35 -12.41 -8.92 0.52
N GLU A 36 -13.02 -7.94 -0.16
CA GLU A 36 -13.97 -8.19 -1.24
C GLU A 36 -13.32 -8.92 -2.43
N LYS A 37 -12.10 -8.52 -2.82
CA LYS A 37 -11.36 -9.17 -3.90
C LYS A 37 -10.99 -10.62 -3.59
N VAL A 38 -10.52 -10.92 -2.39
CA VAL A 38 -10.20 -12.29 -1.97
C VAL A 38 -11.46 -13.16 -1.99
N CYS A 39 -12.59 -12.65 -1.51
CA CYS A 39 -13.87 -13.36 -1.60
C CYS A 39 -14.25 -13.68 -3.06
N ARG A 40 -14.21 -12.69 -3.95
CA ARG A 40 -14.56 -12.86 -5.36
C ARG A 40 -13.61 -13.77 -6.13
N MET A 41 -12.34 -13.87 -5.75
CA MET A 41 -11.36 -14.70 -6.49
C MET A 41 -11.39 -16.17 -6.08
N TYR A 42 -11.58 -16.46 -4.78
CA TYR A 42 -11.47 -17.82 -4.24
C TYR A 42 -12.84 -18.49 -4.02
N TYR A 43 -13.91 -17.71 -3.87
CA TYR A 43 -15.21 -18.21 -3.43
C TYR A 43 -16.37 -17.77 -4.33
N SER A 44 -16.11 -17.18 -5.52
CA SER A 44 -17.18 -16.77 -6.46
C SER A 44 -18.01 -17.93 -7.01
N ASP A 45 -17.39 -19.11 -7.12
CA ASP A 45 -17.99 -20.29 -7.74
C ASP A 45 -18.68 -21.19 -6.69
N GLU A 46 -18.58 -20.86 -5.40
CA GLU A 46 -19.27 -21.59 -4.34
C GLU A 46 -20.76 -21.21 -4.30
N VAL A 47 -21.63 -22.21 -4.45
CA VAL A 47 -23.09 -22.04 -4.48
C VAL A 47 -23.58 -21.43 -3.16
N GLY A 48 -24.08 -20.20 -3.21
CA GLY A 48 -24.70 -19.51 -2.06
C GLY A 48 -23.85 -18.43 -1.39
N VAL A 49 -22.64 -18.14 -1.90
CA VAL A 49 -21.77 -17.09 -1.36
C VAL A 49 -22.03 -15.76 -2.05
N ASN A 50 -22.59 -14.80 -1.31
CA ASN A 50 -22.66 -13.41 -1.75
C ASN A 50 -21.55 -12.60 -1.08
N CYS A 51 -20.50 -12.26 -1.82
CA CYS A 51 -19.38 -11.46 -1.30
C CYS A 51 -19.76 -10.05 -0.83
N LYS A 52 -21.00 -9.60 -1.05
CA LYS A 52 -21.53 -8.35 -0.48
C LYS A 52 -22.17 -8.53 0.90
N ASP A 53 -22.61 -9.75 1.24
CA ASP A 53 -23.27 -10.10 2.52
C ASP A 53 -22.71 -11.43 3.02
N LEU A 54 -21.48 -11.40 3.55
CA LEU A 54 -20.81 -12.58 4.08
C LEU A 54 -21.34 -13.04 5.45
N SER A 55 -22.18 -12.23 6.08
CA SER A 55 -22.74 -12.47 7.43
C SER A 55 -23.66 -13.70 7.51
N ALA A 56 -24.09 -14.24 6.36
CA ALA A 56 -24.94 -15.43 6.32
C ALA A 56 -24.20 -16.75 6.57
N THR A 57 -22.86 -16.80 6.52
CA THR A 57 -22.09 -18.04 6.73
C THR A 57 -20.75 -17.76 7.41
N HIS A 58 -20.74 -17.89 8.74
CA HIS A 58 -19.58 -17.64 9.61
C HIS A 58 -18.32 -18.43 9.18
N ASP A 59 -18.48 -19.69 8.74
CA ASP A 59 -17.35 -20.52 8.31
C ASP A 59 -16.63 -19.99 7.06
N ILE A 60 -17.33 -19.26 6.19
CA ILE A 60 -16.75 -18.69 4.97
C ILE A 60 -16.10 -17.35 5.30
N GLU A 61 -16.71 -16.58 6.20
CA GLU A 61 -16.14 -15.34 6.75
C GLU A 61 -14.77 -15.60 7.39
N ASP A 62 -14.66 -16.59 8.27
CA ASP A 62 -13.41 -16.95 8.94
C ASP A 62 -12.31 -17.34 7.93
N ARG A 63 -12.68 -18.07 6.86
CA ARG A 63 -11.73 -18.48 5.81
C ARG A 63 -11.26 -17.29 4.98
N VAL A 64 -12.16 -16.41 4.56
CA VAL A 64 -11.83 -15.20 3.81
C VAL A 64 -10.97 -14.26 4.66
N GLN A 65 -11.29 -14.12 5.95
CA GLN A 65 -10.49 -13.32 6.88
C GLN A 65 -9.09 -13.92 7.09
N SER A 66 -8.99 -15.24 7.28
CA SER A 66 -7.68 -15.92 7.40
C SER A 66 -6.82 -15.74 6.14
N ARG A 67 -7.42 -15.92 4.96
CA ARG A 67 -6.73 -15.73 3.67
C ARG A 67 -6.32 -14.29 3.43
N SER A 68 -7.20 -13.32 3.71
CA SER A 68 -6.88 -11.90 3.56
C SER A 68 -5.75 -11.48 4.52
N ALA A 69 -5.72 -12.02 5.75
CA ALA A 69 -4.62 -11.81 6.68
C ALA A 69 -3.28 -12.38 6.17
N GLN A 70 -3.29 -13.58 5.58
CA GLN A 70 -2.11 -14.17 4.94
C GLN A 70 -1.61 -13.28 3.78
N TRP A 71 -2.52 -12.79 2.95
CA TRP A 71 -2.20 -11.88 1.84
C TRP A 71 -1.59 -10.56 2.30
N SER A 72 -2.18 -9.94 3.33
CA SER A 72 -1.63 -8.73 3.94
C SER A 72 -0.21 -8.95 4.47
N LEU A 73 0.06 -10.13 5.05
CA LEU A 73 1.38 -10.48 5.55
C LEU A 73 2.39 -10.67 4.40
N TYR A 74 2.02 -11.34 3.31
CA TYR A 74 2.89 -11.47 2.14
C TYR A 74 3.20 -10.13 1.49
N ASN A 75 2.22 -9.24 1.40
CA ASN A 75 2.43 -7.87 0.91
C ASN A 75 3.37 -7.09 1.82
N ALA A 76 3.20 -7.20 3.15
CA ALA A 76 4.08 -6.56 4.12
C ALA A 76 5.53 -7.04 3.99
N ILE A 77 5.76 -8.35 3.84
CA ILE A 77 7.10 -8.91 3.64
C ILE A 77 7.71 -8.43 2.32
N SER A 78 6.92 -8.45 1.24
CA SER A 78 7.35 -8.01 -0.09
C SER A 78 7.73 -6.53 -0.12
N TYR A 79 7.06 -5.69 0.69
CA TYR A 79 7.38 -4.29 0.86
C TYR A 79 8.58 -4.05 1.80
N LEU A 80 8.60 -4.73 2.95
CA LEU A 80 9.61 -4.52 4.00
C LEU A 80 11.00 -4.99 3.57
N THR A 81 11.08 -6.11 2.84
CA THR A 81 12.34 -6.71 2.42
C THR A 81 13.23 -5.72 1.65
N PRO A 82 12.79 -5.14 0.52
CA PRO A 82 13.58 -4.14 -0.19
C PRO A 82 13.70 -2.83 0.60
N ALA A 83 12.71 -2.46 1.41
CA ALA A 83 12.75 -1.23 2.20
C ALA A 83 13.91 -1.22 3.21
N ILE A 84 14.19 -2.34 3.88
CA ILE A 84 15.32 -2.44 4.84
C ILE A 84 16.66 -2.16 4.14
N PHE A 85 16.88 -2.73 2.95
CA PHE A 85 18.10 -2.49 2.20
C PHE A 85 18.18 -1.07 1.66
N ALA A 86 17.07 -0.54 1.14
CA ALA A 86 17.03 0.83 0.64
C ALA A 86 17.26 1.86 1.77
N ASP A 87 16.65 1.67 2.93
CA ASP A 87 16.71 2.60 4.05
C ASP A 87 18.10 2.68 4.68
N THR A 88 18.82 1.55 4.77
CA THR A 88 20.22 1.57 5.24
C THR A 88 21.15 2.35 4.30
N ILE A 89 20.99 2.19 2.98
CA ILE A 89 21.80 2.90 1.97
C ILE A 89 21.43 4.38 1.92
N LEU A 90 20.13 4.68 1.84
CA LEU A 90 19.63 6.05 1.75
C LEU A 90 19.87 6.81 3.06
N GLY A 91 19.74 6.16 4.22
CA GLY A 91 20.07 6.75 5.52
C GLY A 91 21.52 7.24 5.57
N ALA A 92 22.48 6.36 5.23
CA ALA A 92 23.89 6.73 5.18
C ALA A 92 24.20 7.82 4.13
N TYR A 93 23.47 7.84 3.00
CA TYR A 93 23.59 8.89 1.99
C TYR A 93 23.04 10.24 2.47
N GLY A 94 21.89 10.20 3.15
CA GLY A 94 21.19 11.37 3.68
C GLY A 94 21.98 12.10 4.75
N ASP A 95 22.76 11.38 5.54
CA ASP A 95 23.67 11.97 6.55
C ASP A 95 24.81 12.77 5.91
N LYS A 96 25.24 12.42 4.69
CA LYS A 96 26.33 13.10 3.97
C LYS A 96 25.87 14.23 3.05
N HIS A 97 24.75 14.06 2.34
CA HIS A 97 24.30 14.98 1.28
C HIS A 97 23.01 15.74 1.62
N GLY A 98 22.44 15.52 2.81
CA GLY A 98 21.17 16.09 3.24
C GLY A 98 19.96 15.23 2.86
N ARG A 99 18.85 15.45 3.56
CA ARG A 99 17.66 14.55 3.51
C ARG A 99 16.70 14.79 2.33
N GLN A 100 16.84 15.91 1.60
CA GLN A 100 15.86 16.33 0.58
C GLN A 100 15.70 15.31 -0.55
N VAL A 101 16.80 14.73 -1.05
CA VAL A 101 16.78 13.74 -2.14
C VAL A 101 16.11 12.44 -1.70
N ASN A 102 16.40 11.98 -0.48
CA ASN A 102 15.79 10.77 0.08
C ASN A 102 14.28 10.88 0.18
N ILE A 103 13.77 12.06 0.56
CA ILE A 103 12.33 12.29 0.70
C ILE A 103 11.65 12.33 -0.66
N LEU A 104 12.24 12.97 -1.65
CA LEU A 104 11.73 12.98 -3.02
C LEU A 104 11.63 11.57 -3.60
N LEU A 105 12.65 10.74 -3.35
CA LEU A 105 12.67 9.36 -3.77
C LEU A 105 11.64 8.51 -3.02
N GLY A 106 11.44 8.76 -1.73
CA GLY A 106 10.36 8.15 -0.94
C GLY A 106 8.97 8.49 -1.44
N ILE A 107 8.71 9.77 -1.77
CA ILE A 107 7.43 10.21 -2.35
C ILE A 107 7.16 9.52 -3.68
N ALA A 108 8.17 9.42 -4.55
CA ALA A 108 8.05 8.73 -5.83
C ALA A 108 7.74 7.23 -5.63
N GLY A 109 8.41 6.58 -4.68
CA GLY A 109 8.17 5.18 -4.33
C GLY A 109 6.73 4.93 -3.85
N ILE A 110 6.24 5.78 -2.94
CA ILE A 110 4.85 5.70 -2.43
C ILE A 110 3.86 5.92 -3.58
N ALA A 111 4.07 6.91 -4.44
CA ALA A 111 3.16 7.17 -5.56
C ALA A 111 3.06 5.97 -6.52
N VAL A 112 4.19 5.31 -6.80
CA VAL A 112 4.21 4.11 -7.64
C VAL A 112 3.52 2.93 -6.97
N SER A 113 3.74 2.71 -5.66
CA SER A 113 3.08 1.61 -4.94
C SER A 113 1.57 1.81 -4.84
N GLU A 114 1.12 3.02 -4.51
CA GLU A 114 -0.31 3.35 -4.43
C GLU A 114 -1.00 3.23 -5.79
N TYR A 115 -0.32 3.61 -6.87
CA TYR A 115 -0.83 3.41 -8.23
C TYR A 115 -1.00 1.90 -8.55
N GLY A 116 -0.04 1.06 -8.15
CA GLY A 116 -0.15 -0.40 -8.29
C GLY A 116 -1.29 -1.01 -7.47
N TYR A 117 -1.50 -0.54 -6.24
CA TYR A 117 -2.64 -0.94 -5.41
C TYR A 117 -3.98 -0.53 -6.04
N MET A 118 -4.07 0.69 -6.57
CA MET A 118 -5.29 1.16 -7.24
C MET A 118 -5.61 0.33 -8.48
N LEU A 119 -4.61 -0.07 -9.25
CA LEU A 119 -4.79 -0.96 -10.40
C LEU A 119 -5.29 -2.34 -9.98
N THR A 120 -4.68 -2.97 -8.97
CA THR A 120 -5.08 -4.32 -8.51
C THR A 120 -6.46 -4.37 -7.88
N LEU A 121 -6.86 -3.31 -7.15
CA LEU A 121 -8.19 -3.19 -6.57
C LEU A 121 -9.26 -2.76 -7.59
N SER A 122 -8.88 -2.18 -8.73
CA SER A 122 -9.82 -1.76 -9.77
C SER A 122 -10.61 -2.96 -10.32
N ASN A 123 -11.92 -2.77 -10.45
CA ASN A 123 -12.82 -3.76 -11.08
C ASN A 123 -12.45 -4.05 -12.54
N SER A 124 -11.72 -3.13 -13.20
CA SER A 124 -11.35 -3.24 -14.62
C SER A 124 -10.09 -4.09 -14.85
N ALA A 125 -9.28 -4.34 -13.82
CA ALA A 125 -8.07 -5.16 -13.93
C ALA A 125 -8.34 -6.52 -13.28
N ASN A 126 -8.68 -7.52 -14.10
CA ASN A 126 -8.57 -8.93 -13.71
C ASN A 126 -7.10 -9.32 -13.73
N THR A 127 -6.33 -8.78 -12.77
CA THR A 127 -4.99 -9.26 -12.50
C THR A 127 -5.13 -10.41 -11.49
N PRO A 128 -4.87 -11.67 -11.89
CA PRO A 128 -4.74 -12.72 -10.91
C PRO A 128 -3.54 -12.37 -10.03
N TYR A 129 -3.76 -12.22 -8.72
CA TYR A 129 -2.67 -12.36 -7.77
C TYR A 129 -2.07 -13.75 -8.04
N PHE A 130 -0.79 -13.79 -8.42
CA PHE A 130 -0.12 -14.94 -9.05
C PHE A 130 -0.62 -16.28 -8.51
N THR A 131 -1.02 -17.15 -9.44
CA THR A 131 -1.38 -18.55 -9.20
C THR A 131 -0.16 -19.36 -8.80
#